data_AF-A0A1M3Q592-F1
#
_entry.id   AF-A0A1M3Q592-F1
#
_cell.length_a   1.000
_cell.length_b   1.000
_cell.length_c   1.000
_cell.angle_alpha   90.00
_cell.angle_beta   90.00
_cell.angle_gamma   90.00
#
_symmetry.space_group_name_H-M   'P 1'
#
loop_
_entity.id
_entity.type
_entity.pdbx_description
1 polymer ?
#
loop_
_entity_poly.entity_id
_entity_poly.type
_entity_poly.pdbx_seq_one_letter_code
_entity_poly.pdbx_strand_id
1 'polypeptide(L)'
;MAERLGKLNRMPTMTFEPLLHAPIAIQIHVAAVVPAAVLGAYLLLRPKGTPIHRLLGKIWLCLMVITALSSFFIHKINMFYGFSPIHLISIYVLFGCWGAIANARRHNIEAHKRIIRGLYFGGIVGAGAFTFLPGRIMNEVAFEGDEIAPFLVVAGIGIAVLWMLSKEMWARRRLS
;
A
#
# COMPACT_ATOMS: atom_id res chain seq x y z
N MET A 1 -37.48 -0.12 13.53
CA MET A 1 -36.87 -0.15 14.90
C MET A 1 -36.08 -1.43 15.16
N ALA A 2 -36.60 -2.62 14.81
CA ALA A 2 -35.90 -3.91 14.92
C ALA A 2 -34.59 -4.00 14.11
N GLU A 3 -34.55 -3.40 12.91
CA GLU A 3 -33.34 -3.39 12.05
C GLU A 3 -32.17 -2.58 12.65
N ARG A 4 -32.47 -1.52 13.43
CA ARG A 4 -31.46 -0.75 14.17
C ARG A 4 -30.94 -1.50 15.40
N LEU A 5 -31.77 -2.33 16.01
CA LEU A 5 -31.38 -3.17 17.16
C LEU A 5 -30.50 -4.35 16.73
N GLY A 6 -30.67 -4.86 15.50
CA GLY A 6 -29.81 -5.90 14.92
C GLY A 6 -28.37 -5.44 14.63
N LYS A 7 -28.17 -4.14 14.34
CA LYS A 7 -26.84 -3.54 14.17
C LYS A 7 -26.10 -3.33 15.49
N LEU A 8 -26.81 -3.26 16.63
CA LEU A 8 -26.23 -2.92 17.93
C LEU A 8 -25.53 -4.10 18.63
N ASN A 9 -25.77 -5.34 18.17
CA ASN A 9 -25.29 -6.57 18.81
C ASN A 9 -24.25 -7.35 17.99
N ARG A 10 -23.76 -6.82 16.87
CA ARG A 10 -22.62 -7.41 16.17
C ARG A 10 -21.35 -6.78 16.70
N MET A 11 -20.54 -7.56 17.41
CA MET A 11 -19.12 -7.23 17.48
C MET A 11 -18.61 -7.18 16.04
N PRO A 12 -17.81 -6.17 15.64
CA PRO A 12 -17.25 -6.12 14.31
C PRO A 12 -16.39 -7.37 14.09
N THR A 13 -16.91 -8.29 13.30
CA THR A 13 -16.25 -9.49 12.83
C THR A 13 -15.60 -9.18 11.49
N MET A 14 -14.26 -9.27 11.45
CA MET A 14 -13.53 -9.23 10.19
C MET A 14 -13.94 -10.45 9.35
N THR A 15 -14.62 -10.24 8.23
CA THR A 15 -15.01 -11.33 7.32
C THR A 15 -14.21 -11.24 6.01
N PHE A 16 -13.66 -12.37 5.56
CA PHE A 16 -12.93 -12.43 4.27
C PHE A 16 -13.84 -12.76 3.08
N GLU A 17 -15.13 -13.01 3.33
CA GLU A 17 -16.10 -13.39 2.30
C GLU A 17 -16.11 -12.43 1.09
N PRO A 18 -16.12 -11.09 1.27
CA PRO A 18 -16.12 -10.17 0.13
C PRO A 18 -14.88 -10.30 -0.77
N LEU A 19 -13.74 -10.68 -0.19
CA LEU A 19 -12.49 -10.89 -0.93
C LEU A 19 -12.48 -12.22 -1.67
N LEU A 20 -13.01 -13.29 -1.06
CA LEU A 20 -13.07 -14.62 -1.66
C LEU A 20 -14.00 -14.68 -2.87
N HIS A 21 -15.07 -13.87 -2.88
CA HIS A 21 -15.98 -13.73 -4.02
C HIS A 21 -15.55 -12.66 -5.04
N ALA A 22 -14.46 -11.93 -4.79
CA ALA A 22 -13.95 -10.93 -5.71
C ALA A 22 -13.32 -11.58 -6.96
N PRO A 23 -13.27 -10.85 -8.11
CA PRO A 23 -12.54 -11.31 -9.29
C PRO A 23 -11.10 -11.72 -8.97
N ILE A 24 -10.58 -12.72 -9.68
CA ILE A 24 -9.24 -13.29 -9.44
C ILE A 24 -8.12 -12.23 -9.45
N ALA A 25 -8.26 -11.19 -10.29
CA ALA A 25 -7.32 -10.08 -10.34
C ALA A 25 -7.21 -9.33 -8.99
N ILE A 26 -8.34 -9.14 -8.30
CA ILE A 26 -8.37 -8.50 -6.97
C ILE A 26 -7.71 -9.41 -5.94
N GLN A 27 -7.99 -10.72 -5.98
CA GLN A 27 -7.37 -11.67 -5.06
C GLN A 27 -5.84 -11.70 -5.21
N ILE A 28 -5.34 -11.78 -6.45
CA ILE A 28 -3.90 -11.73 -6.76
C ILE A 28 -3.30 -10.40 -6.28
N HIS A 29 -3.98 -9.29 -6.55
CA HIS A 29 -3.51 -7.97 -6.13
C HIS A 29 -3.36 -7.88 -4.62
N VAL A 30 -4.37 -8.30 -3.86
CA VAL A 30 -4.36 -8.28 -2.39
C VAL A 30 -3.30 -9.25 -1.84
N ALA A 31 -3.22 -10.46 -2.39
CA ALA A 31 -2.23 -11.46 -1.99
C ALA A 31 -0.78 -11.01 -2.24
N ALA A 32 -0.54 -10.13 -3.22
CA ALA A 32 0.77 -9.54 -3.48
C ALA A 32 1.06 -8.30 -2.61
N VAL A 33 0.10 -7.37 -2.51
CA VAL A 33 0.32 -6.07 -1.86
C VAL A 33 0.40 -6.17 -0.34
N VAL A 34 -0.32 -7.11 0.28
CA VAL A 34 -0.31 -7.28 1.74
C VAL A 34 1.07 -7.73 2.24
N PRO A 35 1.70 -8.79 1.70
CA PRO A 35 3.08 -9.11 2.02
C PRO A 35 4.06 -8.00 1.63
N ALA A 36 3.82 -7.28 0.51
CA ALA A 36 4.67 -6.16 0.10
C ALA A 36 4.66 -5.02 1.13
N ALA A 37 3.50 -4.73 1.74
CA ALA A 37 3.38 -3.72 2.78
C ALA A 37 4.21 -4.09 4.02
N VAL A 38 4.06 -5.32 4.52
CA VAL A 38 4.81 -5.81 5.69
C VAL A 38 6.31 -5.84 5.40
N LEU A 39 6.71 -6.41 4.26
CA LEU A 39 8.11 -6.53 3.88
C LEU A 39 8.76 -5.16 3.62
N GLY A 40 8.01 -4.23 3.03
CA GLY A 40 8.47 -2.86 2.80
C GLY A 40 8.73 -2.11 4.11
N ALA A 41 7.81 -2.20 5.09
CA ALA A 41 8.00 -1.63 6.42
C ALA A 41 9.28 -2.18 7.06
N TYR A 42 9.44 -3.50 7.02
CA TYR A 42 10.62 -4.17 7.55
C TYR A 42 11.91 -3.67 6.87
N LEU A 43 11.93 -3.58 5.53
CA LEU A 43 13.11 -3.11 4.78
C LEU A 43 13.47 -1.64 5.06
N LEU A 44 12.48 -0.78 5.29
CA LEU A 44 12.69 0.63 5.64
C LEU A 44 13.31 0.80 7.03
N LEU A 45 12.91 -0.04 8.00
CA LEU A 45 13.38 0.03 9.37
C LEU A 45 14.75 -0.62 9.58
N ARG A 46 15.08 -1.66 8.81
CA ARG A 46 16.31 -2.45 9.01
C ARG A 46 17.56 -1.81 8.40
N PRO A 47 18.77 -2.29 8.74
CA PRO A 47 20.01 -1.88 8.09
C PRO A 47 19.98 -2.10 6.58
N LYS A 48 20.44 -1.10 5.83
CA LYS A 48 20.39 -1.05 4.36
C LYS A 48 21.69 -1.58 3.77
N GLY A 49 21.63 -2.10 2.56
CA GLY A 49 22.83 -2.51 1.80
C GLY A 49 23.42 -3.90 2.14
N THR A 50 22.90 -4.58 3.16
CA THR A 50 23.28 -5.97 3.51
C THR A 50 22.83 -6.99 2.45
N PRO A 51 23.43 -8.20 2.39
CA PRO A 51 22.95 -9.25 1.48
C PRO A 51 21.47 -9.58 1.66
N ILE A 52 21.01 -9.62 2.92
CA ILE A 52 19.59 -9.84 3.27
C ILE A 52 18.72 -8.69 2.73
N HIS A 53 19.14 -7.44 2.91
CA HIS A 53 18.41 -6.28 2.36
C HIS A 53 18.27 -6.37 0.84
N ARG A 54 19.33 -6.79 0.12
CA ARG A 54 19.30 -6.93 -1.34
C ARG A 54 18.37 -8.06 -1.79
N LEU A 55 18.38 -9.20 -1.09
CA LEU A 55 17.48 -10.33 -1.40
C LEU A 55 16.02 -9.94 -1.17
N LEU A 56 15.70 -9.47 0.03
CA LEU A 56 14.35 -9.06 0.39
C LEU A 56 13.85 -7.89 -0.46
N GLY A 57 14.75 -6.95 -0.82
CA GLY A 57 14.42 -5.85 -1.72
C GLY A 57 14.03 -6.32 -3.13
N LYS A 58 14.65 -7.37 -3.66
CA LYS A 58 14.24 -7.99 -4.94
C LYS A 58 12.86 -8.62 -4.83
N ILE A 59 12.61 -9.40 -3.77
CA ILE A 59 11.31 -10.03 -3.51
C ILE A 59 10.22 -8.95 -3.41
N TRP A 60 10.49 -7.88 -2.66
CA TRP A 60 9.59 -6.75 -2.52
C TRP A 60 9.28 -6.09 -3.87
N LEU A 61 10.29 -5.84 -4.71
CA LEU A 61 10.07 -5.28 -6.05
C LEU A 61 9.25 -6.21 -6.95
N CYS A 62 9.46 -7.53 -6.87
CA CYS A 62 8.63 -8.51 -7.59
C CYS A 62 7.16 -8.44 -7.14
N LEU A 63 6.90 -8.37 -5.83
CA LEU A 63 5.55 -8.22 -5.30
C LEU A 63 4.89 -6.90 -5.77
N MET A 64 5.65 -5.79 -5.80
CA MET A 64 5.17 -4.51 -6.31
C MET A 64 4.81 -4.57 -7.79
N VAL A 65 5.60 -5.28 -8.61
CA VAL A 65 5.28 -5.49 -10.04
C VAL A 65 4.02 -6.34 -10.20
N ILE A 66 3.87 -7.44 -9.47
CA ILE A 66 2.64 -8.27 -9.51
C ILE A 66 1.42 -7.44 -9.10
N THR A 67 1.56 -6.65 -8.04
CA THR A 67 0.52 -5.73 -7.54
C THR A 67 0.11 -4.73 -8.64
N ALA A 68 1.09 -4.07 -9.28
CA ALA A 68 0.82 -3.10 -10.32
C ALA A 68 0.19 -3.75 -11.56
N LEU A 69 0.71 -4.89 -12.04
CA LEU A 69 0.17 -5.58 -13.22
C LEU A 69 -1.27 -6.07 -12.99
N SER A 70 -1.54 -6.71 -11.86
CA SER A 70 -2.90 -7.18 -11.52
C SER A 70 -3.91 -6.04 -11.41
N SER A 71 -3.48 -4.84 -10.98
CA SER A 71 -4.38 -3.69 -10.86
C SER A 71 -4.92 -3.16 -12.18
N PHE A 72 -4.24 -3.38 -13.32
CA PHE A 72 -4.75 -3.03 -14.65
C PHE A 72 -6.01 -3.82 -15.03
N PHE A 73 -6.28 -4.94 -14.36
CA PHE A 73 -7.48 -5.74 -14.58
C PHE A 73 -8.63 -5.34 -13.64
N ILE A 74 -8.43 -4.36 -12.75
CA ILE A 74 -9.42 -3.93 -11.75
C ILE A 74 -10.13 -2.64 -12.24
N HIS A 75 -11.31 -2.82 -12.85
CA HIS A 75 -12.06 -1.74 -13.52
C HIS A 75 -13.23 -1.16 -12.71
N LYS A 76 -13.14 -1.17 -11.37
CA LYS A 76 -14.24 -0.75 -10.47
C LYS A 76 -14.63 0.74 -10.59
N ILE A 77 -13.74 1.61 -11.08
CA ILE A 77 -14.02 3.05 -11.29
C ILE A 77 -13.90 3.31 -12.79
N ASN A 78 -15.01 3.23 -13.50
CA ASN A 78 -15.01 3.43 -14.95
C ASN A 78 -15.24 4.91 -15.27
N MET A 79 -14.18 5.73 -15.15
CA MET A 79 -14.28 7.19 -15.34
C MET A 79 -13.95 7.61 -16.78
N PHE A 80 -13.00 6.93 -17.45
CA PHE A 80 -12.68 7.17 -18.86
C PHE A 80 -12.30 5.86 -19.56
N TYR A 81 -13.19 5.31 -20.40
CA TYR A 81 -12.98 4.05 -21.14
C TYR A 81 -12.46 2.86 -20.29
N GLY A 82 -12.93 2.74 -19.05
CA GLY A 82 -12.50 1.69 -18.10
C GLY A 82 -11.32 2.07 -17.22
N PHE A 83 -10.55 3.10 -17.60
CA PHE A 83 -9.39 3.55 -16.82
C PHE A 83 -9.80 4.53 -15.71
N SER A 84 -9.06 4.43 -14.61
CA SER A 84 -9.22 5.22 -13.39
C SER A 84 -7.87 5.80 -12.95
N PRO A 85 -7.85 6.83 -12.08
CA PRO A 85 -6.61 7.35 -11.51
C PRO A 85 -5.71 6.28 -10.87
N ILE A 86 -6.27 5.13 -10.46
CA ILE A 86 -5.52 3.99 -9.91
C ILE A 86 -4.52 3.44 -10.94
N HIS A 87 -4.85 3.46 -12.23
CA HIS A 87 -3.96 2.95 -13.29
C HIS A 87 -2.71 3.83 -13.45
N LEU A 88 -2.82 5.13 -13.17
CA LEU A 88 -1.66 6.02 -13.15
C LEU A 88 -0.70 5.66 -12.00
N ILE A 89 -1.24 5.23 -10.85
CA ILE A 89 -0.44 4.71 -9.74
C ILE A 89 0.28 3.43 -10.17
N SER A 90 -0.39 2.53 -10.90
CA SER A 90 0.22 1.30 -11.41
C SER A 90 1.39 1.58 -12.36
N ILE A 91 1.21 2.53 -13.27
CA ILE A 91 2.27 3.00 -14.17
C ILE A 91 3.44 3.58 -13.36
N TYR A 92 3.15 4.47 -12.41
CA TYR A 92 4.15 5.04 -11.50
C TYR A 92 4.93 3.94 -10.75
N VAL A 93 4.25 2.91 -10.26
CA VAL A 93 4.89 1.79 -9.55
C VAL A 93 5.84 1.02 -10.48
N LEU A 94 5.42 0.70 -11.70
CA LEU A 94 6.27 -0.02 -12.66
C LEU A 94 7.53 0.78 -13.03
N PHE A 95 7.39 2.06 -13.37
CA PHE A 95 8.52 2.95 -13.66
C PHE A 95 9.43 3.13 -12.43
N GLY A 96 8.84 3.25 -11.24
CA GLY A 96 9.59 3.32 -9.99
C GLY A 96 10.37 2.04 -9.72
N CYS A 97 9.79 0.85 -9.91
CA CYS A 97 10.50 -0.42 -9.75
C CYS A 97 11.72 -0.51 -10.68
N TRP A 98 11.53 -0.18 -11.96
CA TRP A 98 12.64 -0.10 -12.92
C TRP A 98 13.70 0.91 -12.48
N GLY A 99 13.28 2.13 -12.12
CA GLY A 99 14.16 3.20 -11.66
C GLY A 99 14.94 2.83 -10.40
N ALA A 100 14.33 2.12 -9.46
CA ALA A 100 14.98 1.65 -8.24
C ALA A 100 16.13 0.68 -8.56
N ILE A 101 15.91 -0.26 -9.48
CA ILE A 101 16.93 -1.22 -9.91
C ILE A 101 18.05 -0.50 -10.68
N ALA A 102 17.68 0.36 -11.64
CA ALA A 102 18.65 1.08 -12.47
C ALA A 102 19.57 1.98 -11.63
N ASN A 103 19.01 2.73 -10.67
CA ASN A 103 19.80 3.60 -9.80
C ASN A 103 20.66 2.80 -8.81
N ALA A 104 20.18 1.67 -8.29
CA ALA A 104 21.00 0.79 -7.44
C ALA A 104 22.21 0.24 -8.20
N ARG A 105 22.03 -0.19 -9.47
CA ARG A 105 23.11 -0.68 -10.33
C ARG A 105 24.13 0.39 -10.69
N ARG A 106 23.68 1.64 -10.86
CA ARG A 106 24.55 2.80 -11.10
C ARG A 106 25.19 3.35 -9.82
N HIS A 107 25.03 2.67 -8.69
CA HIS A 107 25.48 3.14 -7.36
C HIS A 107 24.91 4.52 -6.95
N ASN A 108 23.83 4.99 -7.59
CA ASN A 108 23.12 6.20 -7.20
C ASN A 108 22.11 5.88 -6.08
N ILE A 109 22.65 5.69 -4.87
CA ILE A 109 21.88 5.21 -3.72
C ILE A 109 20.85 6.24 -3.24
N GLU A 110 21.13 7.54 -3.37
CA GLU A 110 20.18 8.58 -2.95
C GLU A 110 18.93 8.59 -3.85
N ALA A 111 19.10 8.44 -5.17
CA ALA A 111 17.97 8.26 -6.08
C ALA A 111 17.20 6.97 -5.79
N HIS A 112 17.88 5.85 -5.56
CA HIS A 112 17.25 4.59 -5.15
C HIS A 112 16.40 4.76 -3.89
N LYS A 113 16.94 5.35 -2.82
CA LYS A 113 16.21 5.61 -1.56
C LYS A 113 14.99 6.49 -1.76
N ARG A 114 15.07 7.52 -2.60
CA ARG A 114 13.94 8.42 -2.89
C ARG A 114 12.81 7.66 -3.60
N ILE A 115 13.16 6.85 -4.59
CA ILE A 115 12.20 6.04 -5.34
C ILE A 115 11.53 5.00 -4.42
N ILE A 116 12.30 4.25 -3.63
CA ILE A 116 11.74 3.23 -2.72
C ILE A 116 10.77 3.86 -1.70
N ARG A 117 11.12 5.03 -1.13
CA ARG A 117 10.21 5.76 -0.23
C ARG A 117 8.94 6.21 -0.95
N GLY A 118 9.06 6.74 -2.17
CA GLY A 118 7.90 7.12 -2.97
C GLY A 118 6.97 5.94 -3.28
N LEU A 119 7.54 4.81 -3.69
CA LEU A 119 6.79 3.57 -3.94
C LEU A 119 6.08 3.06 -2.68
N TYR A 120 6.73 3.11 -1.51
CA TYR A 120 6.14 2.65 -0.27
C TYR A 120 5.03 3.60 0.23
N PHE A 121 5.32 4.89 0.39
CA PHE A 121 4.33 5.82 0.94
C PHE A 121 3.25 6.24 -0.06
N GLY A 122 3.60 6.44 -1.33
CA GLY A 122 2.62 6.75 -2.37
C GLY A 122 1.90 5.52 -2.89
N GLY A 123 2.65 4.48 -3.24
CA GLY A 123 2.12 3.28 -3.88
C GLY A 123 1.45 2.28 -2.94
N ILE A 124 1.96 2.10 -1.70
CA ILE A 124 1.33 1.19 -0.72
C ILE A 124 0.43 1.98 0.23
N VAL A 125 0.98 2.94 0.98
CA VAL A 125 0.20 3.63 2.02
C VAL A 125 -0.90 4.50 1.41
N GLY A 126 -0.58 5.31 0.40
CA GLY A 126 -1.55 6.15 -0.29
C GLY A 126 -2.64 5.34 -1.01
N ALA A 127 -2.26 4.34 -1.80
CA ALA A 127 -3.23 3.48 -2.48
C ALA A 127 -4.05 2.63 -1.49
N GLY A 128 -3.43 2.12 -0.42
CA GLY A 128 -4.12 1.39 0.64
C GLY A 128 -5.15 2.25 1.37
N ALA A 129 -4.84 3.52 1.67
CA ALA A 129 -5.83 4.44 2.22
C ALA A 129 -7.05 4.59 1.31
N PHE A 130 -6.83 4.63 -0.01
CA PHE A 130 -7.91 4.68 -1.00
C PHE A 130 -8.79 3.41 -1.03
N THR A 131 -8.20 2.22 -0.80
CA THR A 131 -8.98 0.96 -0.80
C THR A 131 -9.87 0.81 0.43
N PHE A 132 -9.64 1.56 1.50
CA PHE A 132 -10.48 1.58 2.70
C PHE A 132 -11.58 2.64 2.68
N LEU A 133 -11.71 3.43 1.61
CA LEU A 133 -12.86 4.34 1.46
C LEU A 133 -14.18 3.57 1.46
N PRO A 134 -15.28 4.18 1.94
CA PRO A 134 -16.60 3.55 1.95
C PRO A 134 -17.01 3.01 0.58
N GLY A 135 -17.65 1.84 0.54
CA GLY A 135 -18.07 1.16 -0.69
C GLY A 135 -16.96 0.41 -1.44
N ARG A 136 -15.81 0.18 -0.79
CA ARG A 136 -14.72 -0.65 -1.32
C ARG A 136 -14.65 -1.99 -0.59
N ILE A 137 -14.20 -3.03 -1.31
CA ILE A 137 -14.11 -4.41 -0.78
C ILE A 137 -13.25 -4.47 0.49
N MET A 138 -12.11 -3.76 0.54
CA MET A 138 -11.26 -3.80 1.73
C MET A 138 -11.86 -3.06 2.92
N ASN A 139 -12.76 -2.09 2.71
CA ASN A 139 -13.54 -1.46 3.77
C ASN A 139 -14.59 -2.43 4.34
N GLU A 140 -15.24 -3.23 3.50
CA GLU A 140 -16.15 -4.30 3.94
C GLU A 140 -15.40 -5.38 4.75
N VAL A 141 -14.22 -5.80 4.28
CA VAL A 141 -13.39 -6.79 4.96
C VAL A 141 -12.85 -6.27 6.30
N ALA A 142 -12.36 -5.03 6.34
CA ALA A 142 -11.64 -4.49 7.49
C ALA A 142 -12.51 -3.73 8.49
N PHE A 143 -13.65 -3.21 8.08
CA PHE A 143 -14.47 -2.31 8.89
C PHE A 143 -15.97 -2.61 8.78
N GLU A 144 -16.37 -3.76 8.20
CA GLU A 144 -17.78 -4.12 7.95
C GLU A 144 -18.58 -3.05 7.18
N GLY A 145 -17.90 -2.21 6.37
CA GLY A 145 -18.55 -1.12 5.65
C GLY A 145 -18.69 0.19 6.44
N ASP A 146 -18.09 0.28 7.63
CA ASP A 146 -18.14 1.49 8.47
C ASP A 146 -17.53 2.69 7.74
N GLU A 147 -18.23 3.82 7.81
CA GLU A 147 -17.85 5.04 7.09
C GLU A 147 -16.79 5.87 7.81
N ILE A 148 -16.63 5.74 9.13
CA ILE A 148 -15.80 6.63 9.97
C ILE A 148 -14.48 5.96 10.38
N ALA A 149 -14.52 4.68 10.75
CA ALA A 149 -13.36 3.92 11.22
C ALA A 149 -12.15 3.95 10.24
N PRO A 150 -12.32 3.85 8.91
CA PRO A 150 -11.21 3.97 7.96
C PRO A 150 -10.45 5.29 8.07
N PHE A 151 -11.15 6.41 8.24
CA PHE A 151 -10.54 7.73 8.29
C PHE A 151 -9.68 7.89 9.55
N LEU A 152 -10.11 7.32 10.68
CA LEU A 152 -9.34 7.33 11.93
C LEU A 152 -8.05 6.52 11.79
N VAL A 153 -8.11 5.34 11.17
CA VAL A 153 -6.93 4.50 10.92
C VAL A 153 -5.96 5.19 9.96
N VAL A 154 -6.47 5.76 8.86
CA VAL A 154 -5.65 6.51 7.90
C VAL A 154 -4.99 7.72 8.57
N ALA A 155 -5.71 8.47 9.41
CA ALA A 155 -5.14 9.58 10.17
C ALA A 155 -4.02 9.11 11.12
N GLY A 156 -4.23 8.00 11.83
CA GLY A 156 -3.21 7.40 12.71
C GLY A 156 -1.95 6.96 11.95
N ILE A 157 -2.11 6.29 10.81
CA ILE A 157 -0.99 5.92 9.92
C ILE A 157 -0.28 7.18 9.41
N GLY A 158 -1.03 8.20 8.99
CA GLY A 158 -0.48 9.47 8.54
C GLY A 158 0.39 10.15 9.60
N ILE A 159 -0.09 10.21 10.84
CA ILE A 159 0.67 10.75 11.98
C ILE A 159 1.93 9.92 12.23
N ALA A 160 1.83 8.58 12.23
CA ALA A 160 2.99 7.70 12.43
C ALA A 160 4.05 7.87 11.33
N VAL A 161 3.62 8.00 10.07
CA VAL A 161 4.50 8.27 8.92
C VAL A 161 5.16 9.63 9.05
N LEU A 162 4.40 10.70 9.35
CA LEU A 162 4.94 12.04 9.54
C LEU A 162 5.95 12.09 10.69
N TRP A 163 5.63 11.44 11.81
CA TRP A 163 6.53 11.31 12.94
C TRP A 163 7.83 10.59 12.55
N MET A 164 7.72 9.47 11.83
CA MET A 164 8.89 8.71 11.36
C MET A 164 9.77 9.53 10.41
N LEU A 165 9.17 10.24 9.45
CA LEU A 165 9.89 11.13 8.54
C LEU A 165 10.54 12.32 9.27
N SER A 166 9.86 12.86 10.29
CA SER A 166 10.39 13.97 11.11
C SER A 166 11.63 13.56 11.89
N LYS A 167 11.67 12.34 12.45
CA LYS A 167 12.85 11.81 13.14
C LYS A 167 14.07 11.73 12.22
N GLU A 168 13.87 11.30 10.98
CA GLU A 168 14.96 11.19 10.01
C GLU A 168 15.49 12.58 9.59
N MET A 169 14.62 13.59 9.48
CA MET A 169 15.04 14.97 9.21
C MET A 169 15.80 15.59 10.39
N TRP A 170 15.32 15.36 11.62
CA TRP A 170 15.96 15.88 12.83
C TRP A 170 17.35 15.27 13.06
N ALA A 171 17.53 13.98 12.79
CA ALA A 171 18.84 13.33 12.88
C ALA A 171 19.87 13.92 11.91
N ARG A 172 19.44 14.41 10.74
CA ARG A 172 20.32 15.04 9.73
C ARG A 172 20.73 16.47 10.12
N ARG A 173 19.82 17.24 10.74
CA ARG A 173 20.11 18.61 11.20
C ARG A 173 21.03 18.67 12.42
N ARG A 174 21.16 17.58 13.19
CA ARG A 174 22.01 17.53 14.39
C ARG A 174 23.50 17.23 14.08
N LEU A 175 23.81 16.87 12.84
CA LEU A 175 25.14 16.49 12.38
C LEU A 175 25.74 17.50 11.37
N SER A 176 25.05 18.63 11.15
CA SER A 176 25.49 19.79 10.36
C SER A 176 25.70 20.99 11.28
#